data_AF-A0A1V5B9Y7-F1
#
_entry.id   AF-A0A1V5B9Y7-F1
#
_cell.length_a   1.000
_cell.length_b   1.000
_cell.length_c   1.000
_cell.angle_alpha   90.00
_cell.angle_beta   90.00
_cell.angle_gamma   90.00
#
_symmetry.space_group_name_H-M   'P 1'
#
loop_
_entity.id
_entity.type
_entity.pdbx_description
1 polymer ?
#
loop_
_entity_poly.entity_id
_entity_poly.type
_entity_poly.pdbx_seq_one_letter_code
_entity_poly.pdbx_strand_id
1 'polypeptide(L)'
;MKLKVRVIGHKVHDVGYRYFLMSNAIDLGLEGFSAHNRMSGEAQEVMTMVEGDERTINDFIELIKTKKPEHAEVSSICFEEYNGNVMRTGEYAQVCTALQLNKAIPLLLDMRDDVKAVRKTTDSTLEEIKAVRKTTDSTLEEIKAVRKTTDSTLEEIRGLREDIQPGYAIQFRQMQADVQAIKERLGMQ
;
A
#
# COMPACT_ATOMS: atom_id res chain seq x y z
N MET A 1 -43.13 -23.91 -12.05
CA MET A 1 -43.15 -24.57 -10.72
C MET A 1 -42.34 -23.74 -9.73
N LYS A 2 -42.48 -24.03 -8.44
CA LYS A 2 -41.82 -23.28 -7.36
C LYS A 2 -41.21 -24.26 -6.37
N LEU A 3 -39.99 -23.97 -5.95
CA LEU A 3 -39.21 -24.87 -5.11
C LEU A 3 -38.49 -24.10 -4.00
N LYS A 4 -38.51 -24.67 -2.81
CA LYS A 4 -37.70 -24.25 -1.68
C LYS A 4 -36.51 -25.20 -1.57
N VAL A 5 -35.32 -24.62 -1.56
CA VAL A 5 -34.04 -25.29 -1.42
C VAL A 5 -33.44 -24.90 -0.06
N ARG A 6 -32.95 -25.88 0.68
CA ARG A 6 -32.24 -25.66 1.95
C ARG A 6 -30.86 -26.27 1.85
N VAL A 7 -29.83 -25.43 1.82
CA VAL A 7 -28.44 -25.87 1.87
C VAL A 7 -27.96 -25.74 3.31
N ILE A 8 -27.64 -26.85 3.96
CA ILE A 8 -27.25 -26.90 5.38
C ILE A 8 -25.80 -27.36 5.47
N GLY A 9 -25.02 -26.73 6.33
CA GLY A 9 -23.64 -27.14 6.58
C GLY A 9 -22.95 -26.40 7.71
N HIS A 10 -21.72 -26.82 8.03
CA HIS A 10 -20.88 -26.15 9.05
C HIS A 10 -20.39 -24.78 8.57
N LYS A 11 -20.18 -24.62 7.26
CA LYS A 11 -19.70 -23.38 6.66
C LYS A 11 -20.40 -23.11 5.32
N VAL A 12 -21.55 -22.45 5.36
CA VAL A 12 -22.30 -22.02 4.17
C VAL A 12 -22.64 -20.52 4.19
N HIS A 13 -22.33 -19.83 5.28
CA HIS A 13 -22.39 -18.37 5.39
C HIS A 13 -21.02 -17.74 5.14
N ASP A 14 -21.05 -16.52 4.60
CA ASP A 14 -19.86 -15.70 4.31
C ASP A 14 -18.84 -16.37 3.37
N VAL A 15 -19.29 -17.33 2.57
CA VAL A 15 -18.52 -18.01 1.51
C VAL A 15 -19.05 -17.68 0.11
N GLY A 16 -19.84 -16.62 -0.02
CA GLY A 16 -20.44 -16.21 -1.29
C GLY A 16 -21.61 -17.07 -1.76
N TYR A 17 -22.13 -17.99 -0.94
CA TYR A 17 -23.15 -18.97 -1.35
C TYR A 17 -24.43 -18.32 -1.92
N ARG A 18 -24.96 -17.27 -1.30
CA ARG A 18 -26.13 -16.54 -1.82
C ARG A 18 -25.88 -15.92 -3.19
N TYR A 19 -24.69 -15.37 -3.42
CA TYR A 19 -24.30 -14.80 -4.71
C TYR A 19 -24.10 -15.89 -5.76
N PHE A 20 -23.48 -17.01 -5.40
CA PHE A 20 -23.35 -18.19 -6.26
C PHE A 20 -24.72 -18.69 -6.73
N LEU A 21 -25.69 -18.84 -5.82
CA LEU A 21 -27.04 -19.27 -6.18
C LEU A 21 -27.76 -18.23 -7.06
N MET A 22 -27.63 -16.94 -6.72
CA MET A 22 -28.29 -15.86 -7.47
C MET A 22 -27.74 -15.71 -8.89
N SER A 23 -26.41 -15.75 -9.06
CA SER A 23 -25.77 -15.63 -10.38
C SER A 23 -26.20 -16.77 -11.30
N ASN A 24 -26.14 -18.01 -10.82
CA ASN A 24 -26.61 -19.16 -11.61
C ASN A 24 -28.12 -19.14 -11.86
N ALA A 25 -28.91 -18.60 -10.94
CA ALA A 25 -30.35 -18.41 -11.17
C ALA A 25 -30.63 -17.42 -12.29
N ILE A 26 -29.84 -16.32 -12.37
CA ILE A 26 -29.90 -15.36 -13.47
C ILE A 26 -29.47 -16.02 -14.79
N ASP A 27 -28.35 -16.74 -14.78
CA ASP A 27 -27.78 -17.37 -15.98
C ASP A 27 -28.71 -18.43 -16.58
N LEU A 28 -29.40 -19.18 -15.72
CA LEU A 28 -30.41 -20.17 -16.12
C LEU A 28 -31.76 -19.53 -16.48
N GLY A 29 -31.97 -18.25 -16.19
CA GLY A 29 -33.21 -17.55 -16.52
C GLY A 29 -34.39 -17.87 -15.59
N LEU A 30 -34.13 -18.17 -14.32
CA LEU A 30 -35.20 -18.35 -13.32
C LEU A 30 -36.03 -17.06 -13.19
N GLU A 31 -37.35 -17.19 -13.22
CA GLU A 31 -38.29 -16.08 -13.14
C GLU A 31 -38.25 -15.43 -11.75
N GLY A 32 -38.23 -16.27 -10.70
CA GLY A 32 -38.17 -15.83 -9.32
C GLY A 32 -37.01 -16.45 -8.57
N PHE A 33 -36.38 -15.63 -7.72
CA PHE A 33 -35.29 -16.04 -6.86
C PHE A 33 -35.28 -15.25 -5.56
N SER A 34 -35.03 -15.93 -4.45
CA SER A 34 -34.65 -15.28 -3.20
C SER A 34 -33.79 -16.21 -2.37
N ALA A 35 -32.85 -15.64 -1.61
CA ALA A 35 -31.98 -16.42 -0.73
C ALA A 35 -31.72 -15.70 0.60
N HIS A 36 -31.76 -16.45 1.70
CA HIS A 36 -31.59 -15.92 3.05
C HIS A 36 -30.73 -16.86 3.87
N ASN A 37 -29.80 -16.27 4.63
CA ASN A 37 -29.05 -17.02 5.63
C ASN A 37 -29.93 -17.18 6.88
N ARG A 38 -29.99 -18.41 7.39
CA ARG A 38 -30.67 -18.76 8.64
C ARG A 38 -29.80 -19.73 9.43
N MET A 39 -30.14 -19.93 10.70
CA MET A 39 -29.58 -21.00 11.51
C MET A 39 -30.58 -22.15 11.60
N SER A 40 -30.09 -23.38 11.49
CA SER A 40 -30.84 -24.62 11.69
C SER A 40 -30.24 -25.34 12.89
N GLY A 41 -30.70 -24.97 14.09
CA GLY A 41 -29.99 -25.34 15.32
C GLY A 41 -28.61 -24.68 15.36
N GLU A 42 -27.55 -25.50 15.48
CA GLU A 42 -26.16 -25.04 15.46
C GLU A 42 -25.56 -24.94 14.04
N ALA A 43 -26.23 -25.51 13.04
CA ALA A 43 -25.75 -25.51 11.66
C ALA A 43 -26.17 -24.24 10.90
N GLN A 44 -25.34 -23.83 9.96
CA GLN A 44 -25.65 -22.74 9.04
C GLN A 44 -26.56 -23.26 7.92
N GLU A 45 -27.57 -22.46 7.57
CA GLU A 45 -28.52 -22.77 6.49
C GLU A 45 -28.59 -21.60 5.50
N VAL A 46 -28.54 -21.90 4.21
CA VAL A 46 -28.93 -20.99 3.13
C VAL A 46 -30.25 -21.49 2.57
N MET A 47 -31.31 -20.73 2.86
CA MET A 47 -32.66 -21.02 2.39
C MET A 47 -32.94 -20.22 1.13
N THR A 48 -33.26 -20.92 0.05
CA THR A 48 -33.50 -20.34 -1.26
C THR A 48 -34.88 -20.72 -1.77
N MET A 49 -35.61 -19.79 -2.35
CA MET A 49 -36.86 -20.04 -3.04
C MET A 49 -36.68 -19.66 -4.51
N VAL A 50 -37.02 -20.58 -5.41
CA VAL A 50 -36.92 -20.40 -6.86
C VAL A 50 -38.26 -20.62 -7.54
N GLU A 51 -38.47 -19.90 -8.64
CA GLU A 51 -39.64 -20.00 -9.51
C GLU A 51 -39.18 -19.97 -10.98
N GLY A 52 -39.77 -20.85 -11.79
CA GLY A 52 -39.47 -20.98 -13.21
C GLY A 52 -40.17 -22.21 -13.81
N ASP A 53 -39.94 -22.49 -15.09
CA ASP A 53 -40.41 -23.73 -15.70
C ASP A 53 -39.69 -24.98 -15.14
N GLU A 54 -40.23 -26.15 -15.43
CA GLU A 54 -39.73 -27.42 -14.91
C GLU A 54 -38.30 -27.74 -15.37
N ARG A 55 -37.97 -27.44 -16.63
CA ARG A 55 -36.63 -27.68 -17.18
C ARG A 55 -35.61 -26.80 -16.46
N THR A 56 -35.90 -25.50 -16.36
CA THR A 56 -35.00 -24.53 -15.72
C THR A 56 -34.78 -24.85 -14.24
N ILE A 57 -35.82 -25.28 -13.52
CA ILE A 57 -35.67 -25.69 -12.12
C ILE A 57 -34.87 -26.99 -11.99
N ASN A 58 -35.05 -27.98 -12.88
CA ASN A 58 -34.25 -29.19 -12.86
C ASN A 58 -32.77 -28.92 -13.15
N ASP A 59 -32.47 -28.07 -14.13
CA ASP A 59 -31.09 -27.64 -14.46
C ASP A 59 -30.44 -26.93 -13.23
N PHE A 60 -31.21 -26.11 -12.52
CA PHE A 60 -30.75 -25.47 -11.28
C PHE A 60 -30.48 -26.49 -10.17
N ILE A 61 -31.34 -27.49 -9.99
CA ILE A 61 -31.15 -28.57 -9.01
C ILE A 61 -29.87 -29.37 -9.30
N GLU A 62 -29.63 -29.72 -10.56
CA GLU A 62 -28.40 -30.43 -10.96
C GLU A 62 -27.16 -29.58 -10.69
N LEU A 63 -27.21 -28.29 -11.00
CA LEU A 63 -26.11 -27.37 -10.76
C LEU A 63 -25.74 -27.28 -9.27
N ILE A 64 -26.72 -27.10 -8.38
CA ILE A 64 -26.43 -26.95 -6.94
C ILE A 64 -26.01 -28.26 -6.26
N LYS A 65 -26.34 -29.41 -6.85
CA LYS A 65 -25.85 -30.72 -6.40
C LYS A 65 -24.41 -30.98 -6.81
N THR A 66 -23.99 -30.44 -7.96
CA THR A 66 -22.67 -30.69 -8.55
C THR A 66 -21.64 -29.62 -8.21
N LYS A 67 -22.08 -28.38 -8.00
CA LYS A 67 -21.21 -27.23 -7.76
C LYS A 67 -21.57 -26.52 -6.46
N LYS A 68 -20.54 -26.00 -5.81
CA LYS A 68 -20.63 -25.15 -4.61
C LYS A 68 -19.48 -24.14 -4.60
N PRO A 69 -19.56 -23.06 -3.80
CA PRO A 69 -18.43 -22.17 -3.58
C PRO A 69 -17.22 -22.90 -3.00
N GLU A 70 -16.01 -22.43 -3.32
CA GLU A 70 -14.73 -23.08 -2.98
C GLU A 70 -14.58 -23.38 -1.48
N HIS A 71 -14.98 -22.43 -0.62
CA HIS A 71 -14.82 -22.55 0.84
C HIS A 71 -16.08 -23.06 1.55
N ALA A 72 -17.06 -23.59 0.82
CA ALA A 72 -18.30 -24.07 1.41
C ALA A 72 -18.19 -25.51 1.92
N GLU A 73 -18.61 -25.74 3.16
CA GLU A 73 -18.76 -27.06 3.79
C GLU A 73 -20.25 -27.38 3.92
N VAL A 74 -20.78 -28.11 2.93
CA VAL A 74 -22.19 -28.50 2.85
C VAL A 74 -22.35 -29.90 3.44
N SER A 75 -23.28 -30.05 4.37
CA SER A 75 -23.65 -31.33 4.97
C SER A 75 -24.84 -31.97 4.25
N SER A 76 -25.84 -31.18 3.86
CA SER A 76 -27.04 -31.69 3.18
C SER A 76 -27.73 -30.61 2.36
N ILE A 77 -28.42 -31.03 1.29
CA ILE A 77 -29.29 -30.17 0.48
C ILE A 77 -30.68 -30.80 0.44
N CYS A 78 -31.70 -30.05 0.85
CA CYS A 78 -33.09 -30.49 0.84
C CYS A 78 -33.92 -29.66 -0.15
N PHE A 79 -34.91 -30.31 -0.75
CA PHE A 79 -35.82 -29.72 -1.73
C PHE A 79 -37.26 -29.96 -1.30
N GLU A 80 -38.05 -28.90 -1.24
CA GLU A 80 -39.45 -28.90 -0.79
C GLU A 80 -40.28 -28.10 -1.80
N GLU A 81 -41.51 -28.55 -2.10
CA GLU A 81 -42.44 -27.75 -2.89
C GLU A 81 -42.78 -26.44 -2.15
N TYR A 82 -42.88 -25.35 -2.90
CA TYR A 82 -43.13 -24.03 -2.33
C TYR A 82 -44.32 -23.34 -2.99
N ASN A 83 -45.36 -23.02 -2.21
CA ASN A 83 -46.58 -22.40 -2.72
C ASN A 83 -46.65 -20.88 -2.49
N GLY A 84 -45.61 -20.29 -1.90
CA GLY A 84 -45.58 -18.85 -1.62
C GLY A 84 -45.20 -18.00 -2.84
N ASN A 85 -45.16 -16.68 -2.63
CA ASN A 85 -44.60 -15.76 -3.62
C ASN A 85 -43.07 -15.85 -3.62
N VAL A 86 -42.47 -15.77 -4.81
CA VAL A 86 -41.02 -15.64 -4.99
C VAL A 86 -40.77 -14.29 -5.67
N MET A 87 -39.87 -13.49 -5.11
CA MET A 87 -39.49 -12.21 -5.70
C MET A 87 -38.87 -12.45 -7.08
N ARG A 88 -39.09 -11.54 -8.04
CA ARG A 88 -38.44 -11.63 -9.35
C ARG A 88 -36.93 -11.63 -9.20
N THR A 89 -36.24 -12.45 -9.96
CA THR A 89 -34.78 -12.61 -9.85
C THR A 89 -34.03 -11.27 -9.97
N GLY A 90 -34.44 -10.41 -10.91
CA GLY A 90 -33.86 -9.08 -11.06
C GLY A 90 -34.12 -8.15 -9.87
N GLU A 91 -35.28 -8.22 -9.24
CA GLU A 91 -35.60 -7.42 -8.04
C GLU A 91 -34.76 -7.87 -6.84
N TYR A 92 -34.57 -9.19 -6.67
CA TYR A 92 -33.71 -9.71 -5.61
C TYR A 92 -32.25 -9.26 -5.79
N ALA A 93 -31.75 -9.24 -7.03
CA ALA A 93 -30.42 -8.75 -7.34
C ALA A 93 -30.25 -7.25 -6.98
N GLN A 94 -31.28 -6.43 -7.24
CA GLN A 94 -31.30 -5.02 -6.85
C GLN A 94 -31.26 -4.84 -5.32
N VAL A 95 -32.11 -5.56 -4.58
CA VAL A 95 -32.14 -5.52 -3.12
C VAL A 95 -30.80 -5.96 -2.53
N CYS A 96 -30.22 -7.05 -3.04
CA CYS A 96 -28.92 -7.53 -2.60
C CYS A 96 -27.82 -6.50 -2.86
N THR A 97 -27.83 -5.85 -4.02
CA THR A 97 -26.87 -4.79 -4.35
C THR A 97 -26.98 -3.62 -3.36
N ALA A 98 -28.19 -3.16 -3.05
CA ALA A 98 -28.41 -2.11 -2.07
C ALA A 98 -27.90 -2.50 -0.66
N LEU A 99 -28.15 -3.74 -0.23
CA LEU A 99 -27.64 -4.25 1.04
C LEU A 99 -26.10 -4.31 1.08
N GLN A 100 -25.45 -4.67 -0.03
CA GLN A 100 -23.98 -4.66 -0.11
C GLN A 100 -23.41 -3.24 -0.09
N LEU A 101 -24.04 -2.30 -0.79
CA LEU A 101 -23.66 -0.89 -0.75
C LEU A 101 -23.77 -0.32 0.67
N ASN A 102 -24.81 -0.68 1.42
CA ASN A 102 -24.94 -0.27 2.81
C ASN A 102 -23.81 -0.80 3.71
N LYS A 103 -23.30 -2.01 3.46
CA LYS A 103 -22.13 -2.55 4.17
C LYS A 103 -20.83 -1.81 3.82
N ALA A 104 -20.75 -1.22 2.63
CA ALA A 104 -19.58 -0.46 2.20
C ALA A 104 -19.50 0.92 2.87
N ILE A 105 -20.63 1.53 3.26
CA ILE A 105 -20.67 2.87 3.88
C ILE A 105 -19.69 3.02 5.07
N PRO A 106 -19.73 2.19 6.12
CA PRO A 106 -18.80 2.33 7.25
C PRO A 106 -17.33 2.18 6.82
N LEU A 107 -17.04 1.21 5.95
CA LEU A 107 -15.67 1.00 5.43
C LEU A 107 -15.16 2.24 4.68
N LEU A 108 -16.01 2.87 3.87
CA LEU A 108 -15.67 4.09 3.14
C LEU A 108 -15.47 5.30 4.07
N LEU A 109 -16.21 5.36 5.19
CA LEU A 109 -16.01 6.40 6.21
C LEU A 109 -14.66 6.24 6.91
N ASP A 110 -14.30 5.02 7.30
CA ASP A 110 -13.01 4.71 7.93
C ASP A 110 -11.86 5.05 6.96
N MET A 111 -11.95 4.60 5.70
CA MET A 111 -10.96 4.93 4.67
C MET A 111 -10.81 6.44 4.44
N ARG A 112 -11.91 7.21 4.48
CA ARG A 112 -11.86 8.67 4.34
C ARG A 112 -11.05 9.29 5.47
N ASP A 113 -11.21 8.80 6.70
CA ASP A 113 -10.54 9.35 7.86
C ASP A 113 -9.06 8.94 7.92
N ASP A 114 -8.73 7.72 7.49
CA ASP A 114 -7.35 7.30 7.24
C ASP A 114 -6.67 8.16 6.17
N VAL A 115 -7.34 8.43 5.05
CA VAL A 115 -6.82 9.29 3.98
C VAL A 115 -6.58 10.72 4.48
N LYS A 116 -7.43 11.25 5.37
CA LYS A 116 -7.19 12.54 6.02
C LYS A 116 -5.96 12.51 6.92
N ALA A 117 -5.77 11.43 7.69
CA ALA A 117 -4.61 11.27 8.55
C ALA A 117 -3.31 11.23 7.72
N VAL A 118 -3.28 10.41 6.66
CA VAL A 118 -2.17 10.35 5.71
C VAL A 118 -1.88 11.73 5.11
N ARG A 119 -2.90 12.48 4.71
CA ARG A 119 -2.72 13.84 4.16
C ARG A 119 -2.02 14.76 5.16
N LYS A 120 -2.45 14.77 6.44
CA LYS A 120 -1.82 15.58 7.48
C LYS A 120 -0.34 15.21 7.68
N THR A 121 -0.03 13.91 7.71
CA THR A 121 1.36 13.46 7.81
C THR A 121 2.18 13.90 6.60
N THR A 122 1.63 13.76 5.39
CA THR A 122 2.29 14.22 4.16
C THR A 122 2.56 15.74 4.20
N ASP A 123 1.60 16.55 4.63
CA ASP A 123 1.78 17.99 4.77
C ASP A 123 2.91 18.32 5.78
N SER A 124 2.97 17.63 6.92
CA SER A 124 4.05 17.78 7.91
C SER A 124 5.42 17.41 7.32
N THR A 125 5.51 16.28 6.61
CA THR A 125 6.77 15.88 5.97
C THR A 125 7.23 16.86 4.90
N LEU A 126 6.29 17.49 4.18
CA LEU A 126 6.61 18.52 3.20
C LEU A 126 7.24 19.75 3.87
N GLU A 127 6.72 20.18 5.02
CA GLU A 127 7.29 21.28 5.79
C GLU A 127 8.69 20.95 6.32
N GLU A 128 8.91 19.73 6.82
CA GLU A 128 10.24 19.27 7.23
C GLU A 128 11.23 19.26 6.06
N ILE A 129 10.82 18.77 4.88
CA ILE A 129 11.64 18.79 3.67
C ILE A 129 12.01 20.23 3.25
N LYS A 130 11.07 21.19 3.36
CA LYS A 130 11.36 22.61 3.10
C LYS A 130 12.39 23.16 4.09
N ALA A 131 12.27 22.81 5.38
CA ALA A 131 13.24 23.23 6.40
C ALA A 131 14.63 22.67 6.11
N VAL A 132 14.72 21.37 5.79
CA VAL A 132 15.98 20.72 5.39
C VAL A 132 16.59 21.42 4.17
N ARG A 133 15.79 21.71 3.13
CA ARG A 133 16.28 22.45 1.94
C ARG A 133 16.91 23.79 2.31
N LYS A 134 16.25 24.58 3.17
CA LYS A 134 16.79 25.87 3.63
C LYS A 134 18.13 25.71 4.37
N THR A 135 18.26 24.68 5.21
CA THR A 135 19.54 24.39 5.89
C THR A 135 20.62 23.98 4.90
N THR A 136 20.29 23.13 3.91
CA THR A 136 21.21 22.72 2.86
C THR A 136 21.71 23.92 2.05
N ASP A 137 20.82 24.84 1.67
CA ASP A 137 21.19 26.06 0.95
C ASP A 137 22.17 26.92 1.78
N SER A 138 21.93 27.07 3.09
CA SER A 138 22.86 27.79 4.00
C SER A 138 24.23 27.11 4.06
N THR A 139 24.26 25.78 4.22
CA THR A 139 25.54 25.04 4.26
C THR A 139 26.31 25.14 2.93
N LEU A 140 25.60 25.22 1.81
CA LEU A 140 26.22 25.40 0.50
C LEU A 140 26.91 26.77 0.40
N GLU A 141 26.29 27.83 0.91
CA GLU A 141 26.90 29.17 0.96
C GLU A 141 28.11 29.22 1.89
N GLU A 142 28.05 28.58 3.07
CA GLU A 142 29.20 28.45 3.96
C GLU A 142 30.36 27.71 3.30
N ILE A 143 30.09 26.60 2.59
CA ILE A 143 31.11 25.86 1.83
C ILE A 143 31.74 26.72 0.74
N LYS A 144 30.96 27.54 0.02
CA LYS A 144 31.49 28.47 -0.98
C LYS A 144 32.43 29.51 -0.34
N ALA A 145 32.05 30.04 0.82
CA ALA A 145 32.87 31.00 1.56
C ALA A 145 34.20 30.38 2.02
N VAL A 146 34.16 29.16 2.59
CA VAL A 146 35.35 28.40 2.99
C VAL A 146 36.26 28.09 1.80
N ARG A 147 35.69 27.75 0.63
CA ARG A 147 36.50 27.56 -0.59
C ARG A 147 37.26 28.82 -0.96
N LYS A 148 36.59 29.98 -0.95
CA LYS A 148 37.22 31.27 -1.28
C LYS A 148 38.37 31.61 -0.32
N THR A 149 38.21 31.38 0.98
CA THR A 149 39.28 31.62 1.96
C THR A 149 40.42 30.61 1.81
N THR A 150 40.11 29.36 1.50
CA THR A 150 41.11 28.32 1.20
C THR A 150 41.93 28.69 -0.04
N ASP A 151 41.29 29.16 -1.11
CA ASP A 151 41.99 29.62 -2.31
C ASP A 151 42.92 30.81 -2.00
N SER A 152 42.46 31.79 -1.22
CA SER A 152 43.29 32.93 -0.78
C SER A 152 44.51 32.50 0.03
N THR A 153 44.32 31.60 1.00
CA THR A 153 45.43 31.08 1.82
C THR A 153 46.42 30.25 1.01
N LEU A 154 45.96 29.51 -0.01
CA LEU A 154 46.84 28.80 -0.94
C LEU A 154 47.70 29.78 -1.76
N GLU A 155 47.14 30.89 -2.22
CA GLU A 155 47.90 31.93 -2.93
C GLU A 155 48.92 32.62 -2.03
N GLU A 156 48.57 32.93 -0.77
CA GLU A 156 49.53 33.46 0.21
C GLU A 156 50.69 32.49 0.46
N ILE A 157 50.41 31.20 0.62
CA ILE A 157 51.44 30.15 0.79
C ILE A 157 52.33 30.05 -0.45
N ARG A 158 51.77 30.17 -1.66
CA ARG A 158 52.55 30.20 -2.91
C ARG A 158 53.48 31.40 -2.95
N GLY A 159 52.98 32.60 -2.64
CA GLY A 159 53.80 33.81 -2.57
C GLY A 159 54.95 33.70 -1.58
N LEU A 160 54.68 33.24 -0.34
CA LEU A 160 55.73 33.02 0.66
C LEU A 160 56.77 31.99 0.21
N ARG A 161 56.35 30.93 -0.49
CA ARG A 161 57.27 29.93 -1.05
C ARG A 161 58.16 30.55 -2.13
N GLU A 162 57.60 31.39 -3.00
CA GLU A 162 58.34 32.12 -4.04
C GLU A 162 59.33 33.10 -3.43
N ASP A 163 58.97 33.84 -2.37
CA ASP A 163 59.87 34.77 -1.68
C ASP A 163 61.08 34.07 -1.04
N ILE A 164 60.88 32.83 -0.55
CA ILE A 164 61.95 32.05 0.08
C ILE A 164 62.89 31.42 -0.98
N GLN A 165 62.38 30.89 -2.10
CA GLN A 165 63.12 29.93 -2.92
C GLN A 165 64.30 30.45 -3.78
N PRO A 166 64.29 31.62 -4.43
CA PRO A 166 65.37 31.94 -5.37
C PRO A 166 66.64 32.46 -4.68
N GLY A 167 66.55 33.05 -3.48
CA GLY A 167 67.68 33.71 -2.82
C GLY A 167 68.18 33.04 -1.54
N TYR A 168 67.32 32.41 -0.75
CA TYR A 168 67.70 31.94 0.59
C TYR A 168 68.75 30.84 0.55
N ALA A 169 68.65 29.88 -0.38
CA ALA A 169 69.64 28.80 -0.45
C ALA A 169 71.05 29.31 -0.76
N ILE A 170 71.16 30.37 -1.57
CA ILE A 170 72.44 31.01 -1.92
C ILE A 170 72.93 31.88 -0.76
N GLN A 171 72.06 32.72 -0.20
CA GLN A 171 72.40 33.58 0.94
C GLN A 171 72.79 32.77 2.18
N PHE A 172 72.10 31.66 2.45
CA PHE A 172 72.41 30.76 3.56
C PHE A 172 73.76 30.07 3.36
N ARG A 173 74.07 29.62 2.14
CA ARG A 173 75.42 29.08 1.83
C ARG A 173 76.51 30.13 1.99
N GLN A 174 76.26 31.37 1.54
CA GLN A 174 77.22 32.46 1.72
C GLN A 174 77.44 32.76 3.20
N MET A 175 76.36 32.85 3.98
CA MET A 175 76.42 33.07 5.42
C MET A 175 77.17 31.93 6.15
N GLN A 176 76.94 30.67 5.75
CA GLN A 176 77.70 29.53 6.27
C GLN A 176 79.19 29.65 5.96
N ALA A 177 79.55 30.03 4.74
CA ALA A 177 80.94 30.25 4.35
C ALA A 177 81.59 31.39 5.15
N ASP A 178 80.88 32.51 5.33
CA ASP A 178 81.36 33.66 6.11
C ASP A 178 81.57 33.27 7.59
N VAL A 179 80.63 32.52 8.19
CA VAL A 179 80.76 32.01 9.57
C VAL A 179 81.96 31.07 9.71
N GLN A 180 82.20 30.20 8.73
CA GLN A 180 83.34 29.28 8.75
C GLN A 180 84.68 30.05 8.68
N ALA A 181 84.78 31.06 7.81
CA ALA A 181 85.96 31.91 7.73
C ALA A 181 86.23 32.69 9.03
N ILE A 182 85.17 33.14 9.72
CA ILE A 182 85.29 33.80 11.04
C ILE A 182 85.80 32.82 12.10
N LYS A 183 85.23 31.60 12.15
CA LYS A 183 85.66 30.56 13.09
C LYS A 183 87.13 30.20 12.92
N GLU A 184 87.59 30.03 11.68
CA GLU A 184 89.00 29.78 11.36
C GLU A 184 89.91 30.91 11.84
N ARG A 185 89.53 32.17 11.63
CA ARG A 185 90.31 33.34 12.11
C ARG A 185 90.35 33.47 13.63
N LEU A 186 89.31 33.02 14.33
CA LEU A 186 89.23 33.05 15.79
C LEU A 186 89.84 31.81 16.45
N GLY A 187 90.33 30.84 15.68
CA GLY A 187 90.90 29.58 16.21
C GLY A 187 89.86 28.66 16.86
N MET A 188 88.58 28.83 16.52
CA MET A 188 87.48 28.01 17.01
C MET A 188 87.24 26.88 16.01
N GLN A 189 87.36 25.61 16.46
CA GLN A 189 86.92 24.44 15.67
C GLN A 189 85.41 24.25 15.81
#